data_AF-A0A7X6YH34-F1
#
_entry.id   AF-A0A7X6YH34-F1
#
_cell.length_a   1.000
_cell.length_b   1.000
_cell.length_c   1.000
_cell.angle_alpha   90.00
_cell.angle_beta   90.00
_cell.angle_gamma   90.00
#
_symmetry.space_group_name_H-M   'P 1'
#
loop_
_entity.id
_entity.type
_entity.pdbx_description
1 polymer ?
#
loop_
_entity_poly.entity_id
_entity_poly.type
_entity_poly.pdbx_seq_one_letter_code
_entity_poly.pdbx_strand_id
1 'polypeptide(L)' 'MTGYTKHGINQAISRDGGHGVSTAAILDAVRNPQSITPQANGTIKYVGQSATVVLNQQGKVVTTWGAPRAP' A
#
# COMPACT_ATOMS: atom_id res chain seq x y z
N MET A 1 8.01 10.99 -13.25
CA MET A 1 7.93 10.41 -11.89
C MET A 1 6.88 9.30 -11.88
N THR A 2 7.22 8.04 -12.14
CA THR A 2 6.25 6.91 -12.04
C THR A 2 6.98 5.59 -11.75
N GLY A 3 8.07 5.65 -10.98
CA GLY A 3 8.93 4.51 -10.68
C GLY A 3 8.43 3.64 -9.53
N TYR A 4 7.23 3.07 -9.63
CA TYR A 4 6.83 1.96 -8.79
C TYR A 4 6.60 0.73 -9.66
N THR A 5 7.69 0.15 -10.16
CA THR A 5 7.63 -1.08 -10.92
C THR A 5 7.06 -2.20 -10.05
N LYS A 6 6.19 -3.02 -10.65
CA LYS A 6 5.50 -4.19 -10.07
C LYS A 6 6.40 -5.06 -9.17
N HIS A 7 7.70 -5.11 -9.46
CA HIS A 7 8.71 -5.89 -8.74
C HIS A 7 9.10 -5.32 -7.36
N GLY A 8 9.17 -4.00 -7.20
CA GLY A 8 9.61 -3.37 -5.94
C GLY A 8 8.55 -3.43 -4.84
N ILE A 9 7.28 -3.23 -5.22
CA ILE A 9 6.13 -3.34 -4.33
C ILE A 9 5.98 -4.78 -3.82
N ASN A 10 6.04 -5.78 -4.71
CA ASN A 10 5.93 -7.19 -4.33
C ASN A 10 7.02 -7.61 -3.32
N GLN A 11 8.25 -7.12 -3.48
CA GLN A 11 9.34 -7.38 -2.53
C GLN A 11 9.09 -6.75 -1.15
N ALA A 12 8.46 -5.57 -1.10
CA ALA A 12 8.15 -4.90 0.16
C ALA A 12 6.96 -5.55 0.89
N ILE A 13 5.98 -6.09 0.15
CA ILE A 13 4.82 -6.80 0.70
C ILE A 13 5.21 -8.12 1.39
N SER A 14 6.16 -8.85 0.80
CA SER A 14 6.57 -10.17 1.29
C SER A 14 7.30 -10.16 2.63
N ARG A 15 7.73 -9.00 3.14
CA ARG A 15 8.66 -8.93 4.28
C ARG A 15 7.96 -8.71 5.63
N ASP A 16 6.94 -7.85 5.74
CA ASP A 16 6.58 -7.33 7.08
C ASP A 16 5.11 -6.94 7.39
N GLY A 17 4.06 -7.21 6.58
CA GLY A 17 2.75 -6.63 6.96
C GLY A 17 1.45 -7.14 6.37
N GLY A 18 1.46 -8.23 5.60
CA GLY A 18 0.25 -8.78 4.97
C GLY A 18 -0.61 -9.63 5.90
N HIS A 19 -0.91 -9.21 7.13
CA HIS A 19 -1.80 -9.95 8.04
C HIS A 19 -3.23 -10.02 7.44
N GLY A 20 -3.48 -11.01 6.57
CA GLY A 20 -4.77 -11.25 5.91
C GLY A 20 -5.07 -10.38 4.68
N VAL A 21 -4.11 -9.60 4.17
CA VAL A 21 -4.29 -8.75 2.98
C VAL A 21 -3.64 -9.39 1.77
N SER A 22 -4.41 -9.62 0.71
CA SER A 22 -3.86 -10.20 -0.51
C SER A 22 -2.86 -9.24 -1.17
N THR A 23 -1.78 -9.78 -1.72
CA THR A 23 -0.80 -9.00 -2.51
C THR A 23 -1.48 -8.25 -3.66
N ALA A 24 -2.55 -8.82 -4.22
CA ALA A 24 -3.37 -8.18 -5.25
C ALA A 24 -4.08 -6.92 -4.73
N ALA A 25 -4.67 -6.94 -3.53
CA ALA A 25 -5.34 -5.78 -2.95
C ALA A 25 -4.36 -4.65 -2.64
N ILE A 26 -3.14 -4.98 -2.20
CA ILE A 26 -2.08 -4.00 -1.98
C ILE A 26 -1.63 -3.39 -3.32
N LEU A 27 -1.43 -4.22 -4.34
CA LEU A 27 -1.05 -3.75 -5.67
C LEU A 27 -2.13 -2.84 -6.28
N ASP A 28 -3.41 -3.19 -6.11
CA ASP A 28 -4.53 -2.38 -6.53
C ASP A 28 -4.55 -1.04 -5.80
N ALA A 29 -4.41 -1.03 -4.47
CA ALA A 29 -4.38 0.20 -3.69
C ALA A 29 -3.26 1.17 -4.12
N VAL A 30 -2.10 0.67 -4.53
CA VAL A 30 -0.99 1.53 -5.00
C VAL A 30 -1.17 1.99 -6.45
N ARG A 31 -1.77 1.16 -7.32
CA ARG A 31 -1.97 1.47 -8.74
C ARG A 31 -3.21 2.29 -9.02
N ASN A 32 -4.30 1.95 -8.34
CA ASN A 32 -5.63 2.52 -8.47
C ASN A 32 -6.14 2.97 -7.08
N PRO A 33 -5.43 3.87 -6.38
CA PRO A 33 -5.92 4.38 -5.11
C PRO A 33 -7.24 5.13 -5.32
N GLN A 34 -8.20 4.86 -4.46
CA GLN A 34 -9.40 5.69 -4.29
C GLN A 34 -9.04 7.02 -3.61
N SER A 35 -8.00 7.02 -2.77
CA SER A 35 -7.49 8.23 -2.12
C SER A 35 -5.99 8.14 -1.84
N ILE A 36 -5.30 9.27 -1.99
CA ILE A 36 -3.89 9.44 -1.67
C ILE A 36 -3.78 10.55 -0.62
N THR A 37 -3.14 10.24 0.51
CA THR A 37 -2.96 11.21 1.61
C THR A 37 -1.49 11.23 2.04
N PRO A 38 -0.77 12.35 1.81
CA PRO A 38 0.53 12.58 2.42
C PRO A 38 0.41 12.66 3.94
N GLN A 39 1.39 12.12 4.67
CA GLN A 39 1.44 12.14 6.13
C GLN A 39 2.62 12.98 6.62
N ALA A 40 2.50 13.53 7.83
CA ALA A 40 3.49 14.47 8.39
C ALA A 40 4.90 13.87 8.59
N ASN A 41 5.00 12.55 8.70
CA ASN A 41 6.24 11.78 8.82
C ASN A 41 6.92 11.47 7.46
N GLY A 42 6.45 12.08 6.37
CA GLY A 42 7.01 11.85 5.03
C GLY A 42 6.56 10.54 4.37
N THR A 43 5.58 9.83 4.94
CA THR A 43 4.95 8.70 4.27
C THR A 43 3.75 9.14 3.44
N ILE A 44 3.35 8.32 2.48
CA ILE A 44 2.17 8.52 1.64
C ILE A 44 1.25 7.33 1.86
N LYS A 45 0.02 7.61 2.28
CA LYS A 45 -1.05 6.63 2.45
C LYS A 45 -1.85 6.51 1.17
N TYR A 46 -1.92 5.31 0.62
CA TYR A 46 -2.72 4.90 -0.51
C TYR A 46 -3.89 4.07 -0.01
N VAL A 47 -5.11 4.56 -0.21
CA VAL A 47 -6.34 3.86 0.17
C VAL A 47 -6.92 3.26 -1.10
N GLY A 48 -6.90 1.93 -1.22
CA GLY A 48 -7.58 1.18 -2.26
C GLY A 48 -8.90 0.60 -1.75
N GLN A 49 -9.61 -0.06 -2.65
CA GLN A 49 -10.93 -0.62 -2.37
C GLN A 49 -10.93 -1.67 -1.24
N SER A 50 -9.87 -2.47 -1.15
CA SER A 50 -9.80 -3.59 -0.19
C SER A 50 -8.61 -3.51 0.76
N ALA A 51 -7.71 -2.53 0.58
CA ALA A 51 -6.52 -2.39 1.38
C ALA A 51 -6.09 -0.94 1.48
N THR A 52 -5.48 -0.58 2.61
CA THR A 52 -4.72 0.66 2.76
C THR A 52 -3.24 0.33 2.87
N VAL A 53 -2.42 1.10 2.17
CA VAL A 53 -0.98 0.87 2.00
C VAL A 53 -0.25 2.17 2.27
N VAL A 54 0.70 2.14 3.21
CA VAL A 54 1.54 3.29 3.52
C VAL A 54 2.93 3.05 2.95
N LEU A 55 3.39 3.95 2.10
CA LEU A 55 4.72 3.94 1.51
C LEU A 55 5.58 5.05 2.12
N ASN A 56 6.87 4.80 2.32
CA ASN A 56 7.83 5.87 2.60
C ASN A 56 8.26 6.62 1.33
N GLN A 57 9.07 7.68 1.49
CA GLN A 57 9.60 8.47 0.38
C GLN A 57 10.44 7.65 -0.63
N GLN A 58 10.96 6.49 -0.21
CA GLN A 58 11.71 5.57 -1.08
C GLN A 58 10.82 4.58 -1.82
N GLY A 59 9.49 4.63 -1.64
CA GLY A 59 8.55 3.71 -2.27
C GLY A 59 8.45 2.35 -1.59
N LYS A 60 9.01 2.19 -0.39
CA LYS A 60 8.90 0.95 0.38
C LYS A 60 7.61 0.96 1.18
N VAL A 61 6.92 -0.18 1.19
CA VAL A 61 5.78 -0.42 2.08
C VAL A 61 6.28 -0.41 3.51
N VAL A 62 5.73 0.48 4.33
CA VAL A 62 5.98 0.55 5.76
C VAL A 62 4.85 -0.13 6.53
N THR A 63 3.63 -0.05 6.00
CA THR A 63 2.45 -0.63 6.67
C THR A 63 1.36 -0.97 5.67
N THR A 64 0.68 -2.09 5.88
CA THR A 64 -0.52 -2.49 5.14
C THR A 64 -1.57 -3.03 6.08
N TRP A 65 -2.83 -2.71 5.82
CA TRP A 65 -3.96 -3.37 6.48
C TRP A 65 -5.14 -3.48 5.53
N GLY A 66 -5.96 -4.51 5.75
CA GLY A 66 -7.19 -4.71 5.00
C GLY A 66 -8.19 -3.61 5.35
N ALA A 67 -9.00 -3.20 4.40
CA ALA A 67 -10.20 -2.44 4.74
C ALA A 67 -11.03 -3.29 5.71
N PRO A 68 -11.61 -2.72 6.79
CA PRO A 68 -12.54 -3.47 7.63
C PRO A 68 -13.64 -4.04 6.71
N ARG A 69 -13.92 -5.34 6.83
CA ARG A 69 -15.15 -5.88 6.25
C ARG A 69 -16.28 -5.09 6.91
N ALA A 70 -17.07 -4.37 6.12
CA ALA A 70 -18.33 -3.83 6.64
C ALA A 70 -19.12 -5.01 7.26
N PRO A 71 -19.68 -4.84 8.47
CA PRO A 71 -20.41 -5.89 9.17
C PRO A 71 -21.63 -6.38 8.39
#